data_AF-A0A7W2U4P6-F1
#
_entry.id   AF-A0A7W2U4P6-F1
#
_cell.length_a   1.000
_cell.length_b   1.000
_cell.length_c   1.000
_cell.angle_alpha   90.00
_cell.angle_beta   90.00
_cell.angle_gamma   90.00
#
_symmetry.space_group_name_H-M   'P 1'
#
loop_
_entity.id
_entity.type
_entity.pdbx_description
1 polymer ?
#
loop_
_entity_poly.entity_id
_entity_poly.type
_entity_poly.pdbx_seq_one_letter_code
_entity_poly.pdbx_strand_id
1 'polypeptide(L)' 'MSFNAPLIHLQALSKNYQLEQEYFKALSNIELKIFSNEYIAITGPSGSDMVN' A
#
# COMPACT_ATOMS: atom_id res chain seq x y z
N MET A 1 15.21 -14.69 20.36
CA MET A 1 14.08 -15.11 19.49
C MET A 1 14.22 -14.36 18.18
N SER A 2 14.29 -15.05 17.05
CA SER A 2 14.25 -14.41 15.73
C SER A 2 12.83 -13.95 15.47
N PHE A 3 12.61 -12.64 15.33
CA PHE A 3 11.33 -12.08 14.94
C PHE A 3 11.16 -12.29 13.43
N ASN A 4 10.62 -13.44 13.02
CA ASN A 4 10.35 -13.75 11.62
C ASN A 4 8.96 -13.29 11.15
N ALA A 5 8.30 -12.43 11.93
CA ALA A 5 7.03 -11.81 11.56
C ALA A 5 7.31 -10.48 10.83
N PRO A 6 6.53 -10.14 9.79
CA PRO A 6 6.65 -8.84 9.15
C PRO A 6 6.32 -7.73 10.15
N LEU A 7 7.10 -6.64 10.13
CA LEU A 7 6.83 -5.44 10.92
C LEU A 7 5.65 -4.65 10.35
N ILE A 8 5.54 -4.61 9.01
CA ILE A 8 4.39 -4.02 8.31
C ILE A 8 3.78 -5.12 7.45
N HIS A 9 2.47 -5.32 7.60
CA HIS A 9 1.71 -6.30 6.84
C HIS A 9 0.40 -5.69 6.38
N LEU A 10 0.28 -5.47 5.08
CA LEU A 10 -0.94 -5.02 4.41
C LEU A 10 -1.56 -6.21 3.70
N GLN A 11 -2.86 -6.44 3.92
CA GLN A 11 -3.64 -7.46 3.25
C GLN A 11 -4.90 -6.83 2.69
N ALA A 12 -5.20 -7.13 1.43
CA ALA A 12 -6.33 -6.62 0.68
C ALA A 12 -6.55 -5.09 0.78
N LEU A 13 -5.47 -4.31 0.95
CA LEU A 13 -5.59 -2.87 1.17
C LEU A 13 -6.17 -2.21 -0.09
N SER A 14 -7.32 -1.58 0.08
CA SER A 14 -8.01 -0.87 -0.97
C SER A 14 -8.39 0.52 -0.47
N LYS A 15 -8.25 1.51 -1.34
CA LYS A 15 -8.59 2.91 -1.04
C LYS A 15 -9.32 3.47 -2.24
N ASN A 16 -10.51 4.01 -1.99
CA ASN A 16 -11.32 4.68 -2.98
C ASN A 16 -11.56 6.11 -2.49
N TYR A 17 -11.37 7.07 -3.37
CA TYR A 17 -11.80 8.45 -3.15
C TYR A 17 -13.12 8.68 -3.86
N GLN A 18 -14.07 9.29 -3.16
CA GLN A 18 -15.28 9.78 -3.80
C GLN A 18 -15.03 11.20 -4.28
N LEU A 19 -15.15 11.40 -5.59
CA LEU A 19 -15.04 12.69 -6.25
C LEU A 19 -16.41 12.99 -6.86
N GLU A 20 -17.18 13.82 -6.15
CA GLU A 20 -18.56 14.15 -6.50
C GLU A 20 -19.43 12.89 -6.73
N GLN A 21 -19.69 12.56 -8.00
CA GLN A 21 -20.54 11.44 -8.44
C GLN A 21 -19.73 10.22 -8.89
N GLU A 22 -18.40 10.30 -8.89
CA GLU A 22 -17.52 9.22 -9.32
C GLU A 22 -16.69 8.66 -8.15
N TYR A 23 -16.32 7.38 -8.28
CA TYR A 23 -15.39 6.72 -7.39
C TYR A 23 -14.06 6.51 -8.11
N PHE A 24 -12.99 7.09 -7.57
CA PHE A 24 -11.63 6.87 -8.03
C PHE A 24 -10.95 5.85 -7.13
N LYS A 25 -10.45 4.75 -7.72
CA LYS A 25 -9.78 3.67 -7.01
C LYS A 25 -8.27 3.92 -6.95
N ALA A 26 -7.81 4.42 -5.82
CA ALA A 26 -6.42 4.73 -5.52
C ALA A 26 -5.57 3.47 -5.29
N LEU A 27 -6.06 2.59 -4.41
CA LEU A 27 -5.42 1.31 -4.10
C LEU A 27 -6.41 0.18 -4.35
N SER A 28 -5.93 -0.90 -4.97
CA SER A 28 -6.76 -2.04 -5.36
C SER A 28 -6.15 -3.34 -4.87
N ASN A 29 -6.62 -3.81 -3.71
CA ASN A 29 -6.27 -5.12 -3.16
C ASN A 29 -4.75 -5.33 -3.04
N ILE A 30 -4.07 -4.36 -2.40
CA ILE A 30 -2.62 -4.40 -2.20
C ILE A 30 -2.26 -5.38 -1.09
N GLU A 31 -1.30 -6.26 -1.38
CA GLU A 31 -0.64 -7.17 -0.46
C GLU A 31 0.82 -6.74 -0.30
N LEU A 32 1.26 -6.43 0.92
CA LEU A 32 2.64 -6.02 1.19
C LEU A 32 3.11 -6.54 2.55
N LYS A 33 4.35 -7.05 2.60
CA LYS A 33 5.03 -7.43 3.83
C LYS A 33 6.38 -6.74 3.85
N ILE A 34 6.72 -6.11 4.97
CA ILE A 34 8.02 -5.48 5.20
C ILE A 34 8.58 -6.04 6.51
N PHE A 35 9.78 -6.62 6.43
CA PHE A 35 10.49 -7.21 7.55
C PHE A 35 11.50 -6.23 8.15
N SER A 36 12.03 -6.58 9.32
CA SER A 36 13.02 -5.75 10.01
C SER A 36 14.25 -5.49 9.13
N ASN A 37 14.65 -4.22 9.07
CA ASN A 37 15.81 -3.73 8.30
C ASN A 37 15.67 -3.85 6.78
N GLU A 38 14.47 -4.10 6.25
CA GLU A 38 14.21 -3.97 4.81
C GLU A 38 14.06 -2.50 4.42
N TYR A 39 14.78 -2.12 3.36
CA TYR A 39 14.62 -0.82 2.70
C TYR A 39 13.94 -1.07 1.37
N ILE A 40 12.73 -0.54 1.21
CA ILE A 40 11.94 -0.67 -0.01
C ILE A 40 11.63 0.70 -0.61
N ALA A 41 11.58 0.76 -1.94
CA ALA A 41 11.10 1.91 -2.67
C ALA A 41 9.78 1.55 -3.36
N ILE A 42 8.78 2.40 -3.21
CA ILE A 42 7.49 2.29 -3.90
C ILE A 42 7.52 3.32 -5.03
N THR A 43 7.44 2.86 -6.29
CA THR A 43 7.60 3.70 -7.49
C THR A 43 6.50 3.46 -8.51
N GLY A 44 6.04 4.50 -9.19
CA GLY A 44 4.99 4.43 -10.21
C GLY A 44 4.80 5.78 -10.93
N PRO A 45 4.05 5.81 -12.04
CA PRO A 45 3.73 7.05 -12.75
C PRO A 45 2.99 8.03 -11.83
N SER A 46 3.14 9.34 -12.06
CA SER A 46 2.40 10.37 -11.33
C SER A 46 0.89 10.08 -11.43
N GLY A 47 0.21 10.01 -10.28
CA GLY A 47 -1.19 9.59 -10.18
C GLY A 47 -1.41 8.14 -9.69
N SER A 48 -0.35 7.38 -9.38
CA SER A 48 -0.46 6.03 -8.78
C SER A 48 -0.71 6.04 -7.25
N ASP A 49 -1.15 7.18 -6.70
CA ASP A 49 -1.48 7.40 -5.28
C ASP A 49 -0.52 6.79 -4.26
N MET A 50 0.78 7.05 -4.43
CA MET A 50 1.82 6.55 -3.54
C MET A 50 1.95 7.30 -2.20
N VAL A 51 1.13 8.34 -1.99
CA VAL A 51 1.42 9.42 -1.01
C VAL A 51 0.34 9.62 0.06
N ASN A 52 -0.75 8.85 0.10
CA ASN A 52 -1.76 9.06 1.16
C ASN A 52 -2.60 7.83 1.47
#